data_AF-A0A842W1G3-F1
#
_entry.id   AF-A0A842W1G3-F1
#
_cell.length_a   1.000
_cell.length_b   1.000
_cell.length_c   1.000
_cell.angle_alpha   90.00
_cell.angle_beta   90.00
_cell.angle_gamma   90.00
#
_symmetry.space_group_name_H-M   'P 1'
#
loop_
_entity.id
_entity.type
_entity.pdbx_description
1 polymer ?
#
loop_
_entity_poly.entity_id
_entity_poly.type
_entity_poly.pdbx_seq_one_letter_code
_entity_poly.pdbx_strand_id
1 'polypeptide(L)'
;MKFMNASRTTIGYYESGRFKNKSRSTLGYLEANGKVLDRSRTTIGYVENGKILDSSRSNIGYYSSTKTLSRSRRTEVYFSGKKIMNRSRSTIAYCDRNIGQYLDAVVAYLVFFFDIG
;
A
#
# COMPACT_ATOMS: atom_id res chain seq x y z
N MET A 1 -2.10 -0.82 11.99
CA MET A 1 -0.97 -1.58 11.42
C MET A 1 0.22 -0.65 11.31
N LYS A 2 1.41 -1.13 11.62
CA LYS A 2 2.68 -0.42 11.43
C LYS A 2 3.31 -0.89 10.13
N PHE A 3 3.85 0.06 9.37
CA PHE A 3 4.77 -0.20 8.26
C PHE A 3 6.19 0.06 8.77
N MET A 4 7.10 -0.85 8.46
CA MET A 4 8.49 -0.78 8.88
C MET A 4 9.42 -1.01 7.68
N ASN A 5 10.57 -0.35 7.67
CA ASN A 5 11.61 -0.63 6.68
C ASN A 5 12.33 -1.96 6.97
N ALA A 6 13.30 -2.33 6.12
CA ALA A 6 14.07 -3.57 6.28
C ALA A 6 14.81 -3.69 7.64
N SER A 7 15.20 -2.56 8.23
CA SER A 7 15.83 -2.48 9.57
C SER A 7 14.82 -2.52 10.72
N ARG A 8 13.54 -2.78 10.44
CA ARG A 8 12.42 -2.80 11.42
C ARG A 8 12.13 -1.45 12.09
N THR A 9 12.61 -0.34 11.54
CA THR A 9 12.22 1.00 11.99
C THR A 9 10.83 1.33 11.47
N THR A 10 9.93 1.81 12.33
CA THR A 10 8.58 2.21 11.92
C THR A 10 8.63 3.46 11.04
N ILE A 11 8.04 3.36 9.84
CA ILE A 11 8.00 4.43 8.84
C ILE A 11 6.59 5.03 8.67
N GLY A 12 5.56 4.28 9.06
CA GLY A 12 4.18 4.74 8.96
C GLY A 12 3.19 3.84 9.68
N TYR A 13 1.95 4.30 9.70
CA TYR A 13 0.84 3.62 10.36
C TYR A 13 -0.40 3.64 9.47
N TYR A 14 -1.23 2.61 9.58
CA TYR A 14 -2.62 2.61 9.15
C TYR A 14 -3.52 2.35 10.35
N GLU A 15 -4.38 3.30 10.71
CA GLU A 15 -5.30 3.19 11.85
C GLU A 15 -6.61 3.93 11.58
N SER A 16 -7.74 3.24 11.80
CA SER A 16 -9.09 3.79 11.63
C SER A 16 -9.27 4.56 10.31
N GLY A 17 -8.92 3.91 9.19
CA GLY A 17 -9.03 4.48 7.83
C GLY A 17 -7.96 5.51 7.46
N ARG A 18 -6.98 5.82 8.32
CA ARG A 18 -5.97 6.88 8.09
C ARG A 18 -4.59 6.30 7.89
N PHE A 19 -3.88 6.81 6.88
CA PHE A 19 -2.43 6.64 6.74
C PHE A 19 -1.70 7.76 7.47
N LYS A 20 -0.69 7.42 8.26
CA LYS A 20 0.14 8.38 9.00
C LYS A 20 1.62 8.09 8.79
N ASN A 21 2.45 9.14 8.84
CA ASN A 21 3.90 9.00 8.85
C ASN A 21 4.41 8.56 10.24
N LYS A 22 5.73 8.35 10.37
CA LYS A 22 6.38 8.00 11.65
C LYS A 22 6.09 8.99 12.79
N SER A 23 5.92 10.27 12.47
CA SER A 23 5.60 11.36 13.40
C SER A 23 4.10 11.49 13.69
N ARG A 24 3.27 10.53 13.27
CA ARG A 24 1.81 10.49 13.46
C ARG A 24 1.01 11.57 12.72
N SER A 25 1.62 12.32 11.81
CA SER A 25 0.89 13.22 10.92
C SER A 25 0.16 12.44 9.83
N THR A 26 -1.07 12.83 9.51
CA THR A 26 -1.89 12.20 8.48
C THR A 26 -1.32 12.46 7.08
N LEU A 27 -1.13 11.39 6.32
CA LEU A 27 -0.75 11.41 4.90
C LEU A 27 -1.98 11.35 4.00
N GLY A 28 -3.00 10.60 4.41
CA GLY A 28 -4.22 10.39 3.64
C GLY A 28 -5.16 9.38 4.27
N TYR A 29 -6.14 8.93 3.50
CA TYR A 29 -7.24 8.08 3.95
C TYR A 29 -7.51 6.94 2.96
N LEU A 30 -8.01 5.82 3.46
CA LEU A 30 -8.63 4.75 2.69
C LEU A 30 -10.07 4.59 3.16
N GLU A 31 -11.02 4.78 2.26
CA GLU A 31 -12.43 4.53 2.49
C GLU A 31 -12.78 3.04 2.29
N ALA A 32 -13.89 2.60 2.89
CA ALA A 32 -14.34 1.20 2.84
C ALA A 32 -14.65 0.71 1.42
N ASN A 33 -14.94 1.61 0.50
CA ASN A 33 -15.18 1.33 -0.93
C ASN A 33 -13.87 1.27 -1.77
N GLY A 34 -12.70 1.34 -1.14
CA GLY A 34 -11.41 1.31 -1.83
C GLY A 34 -10.89 2.66 -2.32
N LYS A 35 -11.63 3.76 -2.11
CA LYS A 35 -11.20 5.10 -2.51
C LYS A 35 -10.04 5.59 -1.63
N VAL A 36 -8.98 6.06 -2.28
CA VAL A 36 -7.78 6.60 -1.63
C VAL A 36 -7.77 8.11 -1.74
N LEU A 37 -7.60 8.79 -0.60
CA LEU A 37 -7.62 10.24 -0.49
C LEU A 37 -6.29 10.75 0.07
N ASP A 38 -5.83 11.92 -0.39
CA ASP A 38 -4.74 12.63 0.26
C ASP A 38 -5.16 13.26 1.62
N ARG A 39 -4.23 13.93 2.29
CA ARG A 39 -4.50 14.62 3.57
C ARG A 39 -5.59 15.70 3.49
N SER A 40 -5.79 16.29 2.30
CA SER A 40 -6.78 17.32 2.01
C SER A 40 -8.13 16.73 1.58
N ARG A 41 -8.27 15.40 1.60
CA ARG A 41 -9.45 14.64 1.14
C ARG A 41 -9.71 14.73 -0.37
N THR A 42 -8.69 15.06 -1.15
CA THR A 42 -8.76 14.95 -2.62
C THR A 42 -8.55 13.49 -3.02
N THR A 43 -9.28 13.03 -4.04
CA THR A 43 -9.13 11.67 -4.54
C THR A 43 -7.84 11.52 -5.33
N ILE A 44 -6.99 10.57 -4.95
CA ILE A 44 -5.72 10.31 -5.63
C ILE A 44 -5.67 8.93 -6.30
N GLY A 45 -6.61 8.04 -5.98
CA GLY A 45 -6.74 6.76 -6.63
C GLY A 45 -7.73 5.82 -5.95
N TYR A 46 -7.72 4.57 -6.39
CA TYR A 46 -8.58 3.51 -5.88
C TYR A 46 -7.81 2.18 -5.80
N VAL A 47 -8.12 1.38 -4.80
CA VAL A 47 -7.73 -0.03 -4.66
C VAL A 47 -9.00 -0.85 -4.50
N GLU A 48 -9.46 -1.47 -5.58
CA GLU A 48 -10.72 -2.20 -5.59
C GLU A 48 -10.66 -3.40 -6.53
N ASN A 49 -11.27 -4.52 -6.12
CA ASN A 49 -11.44 -5.72 -6.96
C ASN A 49 -10.14 -6.21 -7.62
N GLY A 50 -9.00 -6.14 -6.91
CA GLY A 50 -7.69 -6.55 -7.42
C GLY A 50 -7.05 -5.59 -8.44
N LYS A 51 -7.60 -4.39 -8.61
CA LYS A 51 -7.08 -3.33 -9.49
C LYS A 51 -6.63 -2.12 -8.70
N ILE A 52 -5.59 -1.46 -9.22
CA ILE A 52 -5.07 -0.20 -8.73
C ILE A 52 -5.39 0.83 -9.80
N LEU A 53 -6.14 1.86 -9.43
CA LEU A 53 -6.61 2.90 -10.35
C LEU A 53 -6.10 4.27 -9.94
N ASP A 54 -5.85 5.14 -10.91
CA ASP A 54 -5.62 6.56 -10.65
C ASP A 54 -6.92 7.29 -10.26
N SER A 55 -6.83 8.59 -9.98
CA SER A 55 -7.98 9.43 -9.58
C SER A 55 -9.06 9.52 -10.66
N SER A 56 -8.70 9.32 -11.93
CA SER A 56 -9.58 9.27 -13.11
C SER A 56 -10.13 7.86 -13.38
N ARG A 57 -9.89 6.89 -12.47
CA ARG A 57 -10.25 5.47 -12.59
C ARG A 57 -9.58 4.72 -13.75
N SER A 58 -8.47 5.24 -14.29
CA SER A 58 -7.68 4.48 -15.25
C SER A 58 -6.86 3.41 -14.53
N ASN A 59 -6.80 2.20 -15.11
CA ASN A 59 -6.02 1.11 -14.54
C ASN A 59 -4.51 1.38 -14.66
N ILE A 60 -3.82 1.41 -13.53
CA ILE A 60 -2.36 1.58 -13.42
C ILE A 60 -1.65 0.34 -12.89
N GLY A 61 -2.39 -0.63 -12.36
CA GLY A 61 -1.83 -1.87 -11.84
C GLY A 61 -2.86 -2.86 -11.32
N TYR A 62 -2.35 -3.99 -10.85
CA TYR A 62 -3.13 -5.07 -10.27
C TYR A 62 -2.51 -5.51 -8.95
N TYR A 63 -3.29 -6.17 -8.12
CA TYR A 63 -2.77 -6.79 -6.90
C TYR A 63 -3.53 -8.07 -6.57
N SER A 64 -2.85 -8.96 -5.84
CA SER A 64 -3.40 -10.15 -5.22
C SER A 64 -2.85 -10.30 -3.80
N SER A 65 -3.30 -11.31 -3.07
CA SER A 65 -2.78 -11.64 -1.73
C SER A 65 -1.26 -11.90 -1.68
N THR A 66 -0.61 -12.11 -2.84
CA THR A 66 0.80 -12.49 -2.93
C THR A 66 1.69 -11.48 -3.64
N LYS A 67 1.15 -10.49 -4.37
CA LYS A 67 1.97 -9.54 -5.15
C LYS A 67 1.18 -8.34 -5.68
N THR A 68 1.90 -7.30 -6.09
CA THR A 68 1.40 -6.26 -7.01
C THR A 68 2.03 -6.42 -8.39
N LEU A 69 1.31 -5.96 -9.41
CA LEU A 69 1.74 -5.92 -10.79
C LEU A 69 1.51 -4.52 -11.36
N SER A 70 2.38 -4.06 -12.25
CA SER A 70 2.09 -2.90 -13.09
C SER A 70 0.98 -3.21 -14.11
N ARG A 71 0.51 -2.17 -14.82
CA ARG A 71 -0.46 -2.31 -15.91
C ARG A 71 -0.04 -3.37 -16.95
N SER A 72 1.27 -3.45 -17.26
CA SER A 72 1.84 -4.43 -18.20
C SER A 72 2.11 -5.81 -17.57
N ARG A 73 1.52 -6.11 -16.42
CA ARG A 73 1.63 -7.39 -15.69
C ARG A 73 3.04 -7.75 -15.20
N ARG A 74 3.96 -6.79 -15.18
CA ARG A 74 5.27 -6.97 -14.52
C ARG A 74 5.06 -6.93 -13.01
N THR A 75 5.66 -7.88 -12.29
CA THR A 75 5.60 -7.88 -10.83
C THR A 75 6.42 -6.74 -10.26
N GLU A 76 5.86 -5.95 -9.35
CA GLU A 76 6.56 -4.85 -8.68
C GLU A 76 7.05 -5.29 -7.29
N VAL A 77 6.15 -5.83 -6.46
CA VAL A 77 6.52 -6.43 -5.16
C VAL A 77 5.79 -7.74 -4.90
N TYR A 78 6.38 -8.56 -4.03
CA TYR A 78 5.78 -9.78 -3.48
C TYR A 78 5.39 -9.60 -2.01
N PHE A 79 4.34 -10.29 -1.61
CA PHE A 79 3.86 -10.38 -0.23
C PHE A 79 4.04 -11.81 0.29
N SER A 80 4.53 -11.94 1.51
CA SER A 80 4.58 -13.23 2.22
C SER A 80 4.39 -13.01 3.72
N GLY A 81 3.20 -13.38 4.21
CA GLY A 81 2.79 -13.14 5.59
C GLY A 81 2.83 -11.65 5.95
N LYS A 82 3.88 -11.25 6.67
CA LYS A 82 4.15 -9.87 7.10
C LYS A 82 5.20 -9.14 6.26
N LYS A 83 5.82 -9.81 5.28
CA LYS A 83 6.95 -9.32 4.51
C LYS A 83 6.52 -8.75 3.17
N ILE A 84 7.13 -7.62 2.79
CA ILE A 84 7.08 -7.05 1.45
C ILE A 84 8.47 -7.22 0.85
N MET A 85 8.54 -7.82 -0.33
CA MET A 85 9.79 -8.18 -0.99
C MET A 85 9.87 -7.58 -2.38
N ASN A 86 11.07 -7.23 -2.81
CA ASN A 86 11.32 -6.82 -4.19
C ASN A 86 11.29 -8.03 -5.15
N ARG A 87 11.52 -7.77 -6.44
CA ARG A 87 11.52 -8.80 -7.49
C ARG A 87 12.53 -9.93 -7.28
N SER A 88 13.67 -9.63 -6.65
CA SER A 88 14.71 -10.59 -6.28
C SER A 88 14.40 -11.37 -4.98
N ARG A 89 13.20 -11.19 -4.41
CA ARG A 89 12.75 -11.79 -3.15
C ARG A 89 13.49 -11.32 -1.89
N SER A 90 14.29 -10.26 -1.97
CA SER A 90 14.85 -9.61 -0.79
C SER A 90 13.75 -8.84 -0.06
N THR A 91 13.69 -8.97 1.27
CA THR A 91 12.69 -8.24 2.08
C THR A 91 13.08 -6.77 2.19
N ILE A 92 12.19 -5.88 1.77
CA ILE A 92 12.41 -4.43 1.75
C ILE A 92 11.59 -3.70 2.82
N ALA A 93 10.48 -4.30 3.26
CA ALA A 93 9.64 -3.76 4.31
C ALA A 93 8.87 -4.86 5.05
N TYR A 94 8.40 -4.51 6.23
CA TYR A 94 7.59 -5.38 7.10
C TYR A 94 6.32 -4.67 7.54
N CYS A 95 5.26 -5.43 7.72
CA CYS A 95 4.09 -5.04 8.49
C CYS A 95 4.14 -5.69 9.88
N ASP A 96 3.54 -5.06 10.90
CA ASP A 96 3.39 -5.70 12.22
C ASP A 96 2.30 -6.78 12.24
N ARG A 97 1.37 -6.72 11.27
CA ARG A 97 0.25 -7.65 11.05
C ARG A 97 0.35 -8.37 9.71
N ASN A 98 -0.45 -9.43 9.56
CA ASN A 98 -0.52 -10.19 8.32
C ASN A 98 -1.10 -9.35 7.18
N ILE A 99 -0.39 -9.29 6.04
CA ILE A 99 -0.75 -8.45 4.90
C ILE A 99 -2.12 -8.84 4.33
N GLY A 100 -2.45 -10.13 4.28
CA GLY A 100 -3.73 -10.60 3.73
C GLY A 100 -4.97 -10.02 4.42
N GLN A 101 -4.89 -9.65 5.70
CA GLN A 101 -6.00 -9.03 6.45
C GLN A 101 -6.15 -7.53 6.19
N TYR A 102 -5.12 -6.90 5.62
CA TYR A 102 -5.04 -5.45 5.39
C TYR A 102 -4.60 -5.15 3.96
N LEU A 103 -4.89 -6.04 3.01
CA LEU A 103 -4.28 -6.05 1.68
C LEU A 103 -4.47 -4.71 0.97
N ASP A 104 -5.70 -4.20 0.91
CA ASP A 104 -6.01 -2.92 0.27
C ASP A 104 -5.25 -1.76 0.92
N ALA A 105 -5.15 -1.74 2.26
CA ALA A 105 -4.40 -0.72 2.97
C ALA A 105 -2.89 -0.81 2.71
N VAL A 106 -2.32 -2.02 2.60
CA VAL A 106 -0.91 -2.21 2.24
C VAL A 106 -0.65 -1.72 0.83
N VAL A 107 -1.48 -2.12 -0.14
CA VAL A 107 -1.35 -1.72 -1.54
C VAL A 107 -1.51 -0.20 -1.68
N ALA A 108 -2.52 0.39 -1.04
CA ALA A 108 -2.72 1.83 -1.06
C ALA A 108 -1.53 2.60 -0.46
N TYR A 109 -1.00 2.14 0.68
CA TYR A 109 0.18 2.76 1.29
C TYR A 109 1.39 2.71 0.35
N LEU A 110 1.65 1.54 -0.23
CA LEU A 110 2.79 1.33 -1.12
C LEU A 110 2.73 2.10 -2.43
N VAL A 111 1.54 2.35 -2.98
CA VAL A 111 1.41 3.02 -4.29
C VAL A 111 1.22 4.52 -4.16
N PHE A 112 0.46 4.99 -3.16
CA PHE A 112 0.04 6.39 -3.10
C PHE A 112 0.76 7.21 -2.03
N PHE A 113 1.38 6.57 -1.02
CA PHE A 113 1.96 7.29 0.13
C PHE A 113 3.41 6.92 0.41
N PHE A 114 3.96 5.96 -0.31
CA PHE A 114 5.32 5.51 -0.16
C PHE A 114 5.94 5.41 -1.54
N ASP A 115 7.00 6.17 -1.78
CA ASP A 115 7.71 6.11 -3.04
C ASP A 115 8.53 4.81 -3.04
N ILE A 116 8.14 3.85 -3.89
CA ILE A 116 8.95 2.65 -4.15
C ILE A 116 9.93 3.05 -5.27
N GLY A 117 10.90 3.89 -4.92
CA GLY A 117 12.05 4.20 -5.77
C GLY A 117 12.94 2.99 -6.01
#